data_AF-A0AAU0HNH7-F1
#
_entry.id   AF-A0AAU0HNH7-F1
#
_cell.length_a   1.000
_cell.length_b   1.000
_cell.length_c   1.000
_cell.angle_alpha   90.00
_cell.angle_beta   90.00
_cell.angle_gamma   90.00
#
_symmetry.space_group_name_H-M   'P 1'
#
loop_
_entity.id
_entity.type
_entity.pdbx_description
1 polymer ?
#
loop_
_entity_poly.entity_id
_entity_poly.type
_entity_poly.pdbx_seq_one_letter_code
_entity_poly.pdbx_strand_id
1 'polypeptide(L)'
;MGQMSMRLDKWLFFARFFKTRTLAARIVTAGGVRINGTRVSKPSANVGEGDTLTFAQGRAIRVIKVVSLGERRGPAPEAQTLYEDHSPQAKRSPDNPRFDKGGRPTKKDRREMDRDVEF
;
A
#
# COMPACT_ATOMS: atom_id res chain seq x y z
N MET A 1 20.44 2.89 28.14
CA MET A 1 20.51 2.85 26.67
C MET A 1 19.50 3.85 26.15
N GLY A 2 19.93 4.91 25.45
CA GLY A 2 19.00 5.91 24.92
C GLY A 2 18.11 5.24 23.89
N GLN A 3 16.79 5.25 24.12
CA GLN A 3 15.84 4.76 23.11
C GLN A 3 15.98 5.65 21.89
N MET A 4 16.51 5.09 20.80
CA MET A 4 16.52 5.81 19.53
C MET A 4 15.07 6.04 19.15
N SER A 5 14.74 7.28 18.82
CA SER A 5 13.41 7.64 18.36
C SER A 5 13.50 8.53 17.13
N MET A 6 12.57 8.32 16.21
CA MET A 6 12.44 9.09 14.99
C MET A 6 11.10 9.81 14.97
N ARG A 7 11.01 10.92 14.24
CA ARG A 7 9.72 11.55 13.96
C ARG A 7 8.84 10.61 13.13
N LEU A 8 7.59 10.45 13.54
CA LEU A 8 6.58 9.64 12.85
C LEU A 8 6.49 9.99 11.35
N ASP A 9 6.44 11.28 11.02
CA ASP A 9 6.39 11.76 9.63
C ASP A 9 7.59 11.30 8.77
N LYS A 10 8.77 11.19 9.38
CA LYS A 10 10.02 10.80 8.72
C LYS A 10 10.09 9.29 8.56
N TRP A 11 9.71 8.56 9.61
CA TRP A 11 9.69 7.11 9.60
C TRP A 11 8.69 6.58 8.55
N LEU A 12 7.47 7.11 8.52
CA LEU A 12 6.46 6.75 7.53
C LEU A 12 6.90 7.00 6.07
N PHE A 13 7.74 8.02 5.87
CA PHE A 13 8.36 8.31 4.58
C PHE A 13 9.48 7.31 4.22
N PHE A 14 10.31 6.91 5.19
CA PHE A 14 11.37 5.92 5.00
C PHE A 14 10.81 4.52 4.71
N ALA A 15 9.76 4.13 5.43
CA ALA A 15 9.03 2.88 5.19
C ALA A 15 8.17 2.89 3.90
N ARG A 16 8.21 3.98 3.12
CA ARG A 16 7.56 4.14 1.80
C ARG A 16 6.02 4.02 1.80
N PHE A 17 5.37 4.18 2.95
CA PHE A 17 3.90 4.21 3.01
C PHE A 17 3.33 5.46 2.35
N PHE A 18 4.06 6.58 2.41
CA PHE A 18 3.68 7.83 1.75
C PHE A 18 4.76 8.28 0.77
N LYS A 19 4.32 8.85 -0.36
CA LYS A 19 5.22 9.33 -1.42
C LYS A 19 6.13 10.47 -0.95
N THR A 20 5.61 11.33 -0.07
CA THR A 20 6.29 12.51 0.47
C THR A 20 6.08 12.65 1.97
N ARG A 21 7.03 13.29 2.64
CA ARG A 21 6.96 13.59 4.08
C ARG A 21 5.79 14.52 4.43
N THR A 22 5.51 15.51 3.57
CA THR A 22 4.37 16.43 3.74
C THR A 22 3.03 15.70 3.70
N LEU A 23 2.90 14.68 2.83
CA LEU A 23 1.69 13.85 2.79
C LEU A 23 1.52 13.06 4.10
N ALA A 24 2.60 12.43 4.59
CA ALA A 24 2.56 11.75 5.88
C ALA A 24 2.14 12.71 7.01
N ALA A 25 2.73 13.90 7.06
CA ALA A 25 2.41 14.90 8.08
C ALA A 25 0.93 15.32 8.03
N ARG A 26 0.37 15.56 6.84
CA ARG A 26 -1.05 15.90 6.68
C ARG A 26 -1.98 14.81 7.21
N ILE A 27 -1.67 13.54 6.94
CA ILE A 27 -2.47 12.40 7.39
C ILE A 27 -2.40 12.24 8.91
N VAL A 28 -1.21 12.45 9.50
CA VAL A 28 -1.06 12.47 10.96
C VAL A 28 -1.87 13.61 11.57
N THR A 29 -1.73 14.86 11.08
CA THR A 29 -2.49 16.00 11.59
C THR A 29 -4.00 15.81 11.48
N ALA A 30 -4.48 15.14 10.43
CA ALA A 30 -5.88 14.78 10.27
C ALA A 30 -6.38 13.68 11.24
N GLY A 31 -5.51 13.15 12.12
CA GLY A 31 -5.86 12.09 13.08
C GLY A 31 -5.99 10.71 12.44
N GLY A 32 -5.42 10.52 11.25
CA GLY A 32 -5.45 9.27 10.48
C GLY A 32 -4.43 8.22 10.93
N VAL A 33 -3.58 8.55 11.91
CA VAL A 33 -2.53 7.66 12.42
C VAL A 33 -2.68 7.45 13.93
N ARG A 34 -2.44 6.22 14.37
CA ARG A 34 -2.38 5.83 15.78
C ARG A 34 -1.02 5.19 16.09
N ILE A 35 -0.48 5.49 17.27
CA ILE A 35 0.69 4.82 17.85
C ILE A 35 0.21 4.06 19.08
N ASN A 36 0.45 2.75 19.15
CA ASN A 36 0.01 1.87 20.24
C ASN A 36 -1.48 2.06 20.60
N GLY A 37 -2.34 2.18 19.59
CA GLY A 37 -3.78 2.42 19.76
C GLY A 37 -4.18 3.87 20.06
N THR A 38 -3.24 4.75 20.41
CA THR A 38 -3.49 6.15 20.71
C THR A 38 -3.48 7.00 19.44
N ARG A 39 -4.54 7.77 19.20
CA ARG A 39 -4.59 8.70 18.06
C ARG A 39 -3.56 9.81 18.24
N VAL A 40 -2.74 10.01 17.21
CA VAL A 40 -1.71 11.04 17.20
C VAL A 40 -2.02 12.06 16.11
N SER A 41 -2.04 13.34 16.51
CA SER A 41 -2.21 14.49 15.61
C SER A 41 -0.91 15.27 15.37
N LYS A 42 0.17 14.92 16.10
CA LYS A 42 1.47 15.58 16.01
C LYS A 42 2.40 14.81 15.05
N PRO A 43 2.73 15.33 13.85
CA PRO A 43 3.62 14.64 12.91
C PRO A 43 5.05 14.46 13.45
N SER A 44 5.48 15.37 14.33
CA SER A 44 6.74 15.30 15.07
C SER A 44 6.68 14.40 16.30
N ALA A 45 5.63 13.61 16.48
CA ALA A 45 5.62 12.58 17.52
C ALA A 45 6.78 11.61 17.32
N ASN A 46 7.33 11.15 18.43
CA ASN A 46 8.43 10.20 18.44
C ASN A 46 7.88 8.79 18.28
N VAL A 47 8.51 8.01 17.41
CA VAL A 47 8.29 6.58 17.24
C VAL A 47 9.62 5.86 17.43
N GLY A 48 9.58 4.75 18.14
CA GLY A 48 10.71 3.85 18.43
C GLY A 48 10.50 2.47 17.82
N GLU A 49 11.55 1.66 17.92
CA GLU A 49 11.44 0.21 17.70
C GLU A 49 10.48 -0.42 18.71
N GLY A 50 9.67 -1.37 18.25
CA GLY A 50 8.63 -2.04 19.03
C GLY A 50 7.26 -1.34 19.01
N ASP A 51 7.19 -0.08 18.61
CA ASP A 51 5.90 0.64 18.53
C ASP A 51 5.00 0.06 17.43
N THR A 52 3.70 0.01 17.70
CA THR A 52 2.68 -0.40 16.73
C THR A 52 2.01 0.82 16.11
N LEU A 53 2.11 0.94 14.79
CA LEU A 53 1.45 1.99 14.03
C LEU A 53 0.19 1.45 13.34
N THR A 54 -0.87 2.23 13.39
CA THR A 54 -2.11 1.94 12.66
C THR A 54 -2.54 3.14 11.86
N PHE A 55 -2.72 2.98 10.56
CA PHE A 55 -3.13 4.07 9.67
C PHE A 55 -3.89 3.56 8.46
N ALA A 56 -4.66 4.44 7.83
CA ALA A 56 -5.32 4.13 6.58
C ALA A 56 -4.35 4.30 5.40
N GLN A 57 -4.25 3.28 4.55
CA GLN A 57 -3.57 3.32 3.27
C GLN A 57 -4.61 3.16 2.16
N GLY A 58 -5.11 4.28 1.64
CA GLY A 58 -6.20 4.28 0.67
C GLY A 58 -7.49 3.74 1.29
N ARG A 59 -7.94 2.58 0.82
CA ARG A 59 -9.16 1.91 1.30
C ARG A 59 -8.91 0.86 2.39
N ALA A 60 -7.66 0.53 2.67
CA ALA A 60 -7.29 -0.50 3.64
C ALA A 60 -6.73 0.13 4.93
N ILE A 61 -6.96 -0.50 6.07
CA ILE A 61 -6.28 -0.17 7.32
C ILE A 61 -5.04 -1.03 7.44
N ARG A 62 -3.89 -0.38 7.62
CA ARG A 62 -2.59 -1.01 7.83
C ARG A 62 -2.31 -1.05 9.33
N VAL A 63 -1.90 -2.20 9.85
CA VAL A 63 -1.40 -2.36 11.21
C VAL A 63 0.00 -2.92 11.11
N ILE A 64 1.00 -2.18 11.57
CA ILE A 64 2.40 -2.54 11.43
C ILE A 64 3.14 -2.31 12.74
N LYS A 65 4.13 -3.14 13.02
CA LYS A 65 5.05 -2.96 14.14
C LYS A 65 6.38 -2.44 13.62
N VAL A 66 6.92 -1.41 14.26
CA VAL A 66 8.24 -0.86 13.91
C VAL A 66 9.31 -1.83 14.39
N VAL A 67 10.14 -2.32 13.47
CA VAL A 67 11.28 -3.20 13.76
C VAL A 67 12.57 -2.39 13.80
N SER A 68 12.70 -1.41 12.92
CA SER A 68 13.86 -0.51 12.87
C SER A 68 13.47 0.88 12.39
N LEU A 69 14.23 1.90 12.80
CA LEU A 69 13.96 3.28 12.43
C LEU A 69 14.44 3.64 11.00
N GLY A 70 15.44 2.92 10.50
CA GLY A 70 16.08 3.16 9.21
C GLY A 70 16.90 4.45 9.16
N GLU A 71 18.06 4.39 8.49
CA GLU A 71 18.93 5.57 8.37
C GLU A 71 18.53 6.46 7.20
N ARG A 72 18.01 5.86 6.12
CA ARG A 72 17.62 6.55 4.88
C ARG A 72 16.41 5.89 4.22
N ARG A 73 15.85 6.57 3.22
CA ARG A 73 14.83 5.98 2.35
C ARG A 73 15.50 5.05 1.32
N GLY A 74 15.46 3.76 1.59
CA GLY A 74 15.94 2.71 0.69
C GLY A 74 14.97 2.32 -0.44
N PRO A 75 15.37 1.37 -1.30
CA PRO A 75 14.47 0.69 -2.22
C PRO A 75 13.42 -0.13 -1.45
N ALA A 76 12.40 -0.61 -2.16
CA ALA A 76 11.28 -1.35 -1.56
C ALA A 76 11.67 -2.50 -0.61
N PRO A 77 12.63 -3.40 -0.94
CA PRO A 77 13.00 -4.49 -0.03
C PRO A 77 13.66 -4.00 1.25
N GLU A 78 14.49 -2.96 1.20
CA GLU A 78 15.10 -2.35 2.40
C GLU A 78 14.04 -1.68 3.29
N ALA A 79 13.02 -1.05 2.70
CA ALA A 79 11.94 -0.46 3.48
C ALA A 79 11.07 -1.49 4.19
N GLN A 80 10.95 -2.71 3.64
CA GLN A 80 10.18 -3.80 4.25
C GLN A 80 10.85 -4.36 5.50
N THR A 81 12.18 -4.23 5.66
CA THR A 81 12.86 -4.69 6.88
C THR A 81 12.65 -3.74 8.07
N LEU A 82 12.12 -2.54 7.84
CA LEU A 82 11.86 -1.55 8.89
C LEU A 82 10.62 -1.87 9.71
N TYR A 83 9.71 -2.71 9.20
CA TYR A 83 8.44 -3.01 9.85
C TYR A 83 7.98 -4.46 9.66
N GLU A 84 7.21 -4.93 10.62
CA GLU A 84 6.48 -6.18 10.53
C GLU A 84 5.00 -5.87 10.25
N ASP A 85 4.42 -6.49 9.23
CA ASP A 85 3.03 -6.27 8.84
C ASP A 85 2.10 -7.22 9.61
N HIS A 86 1.21 -6.64 10.42
CA HIS A 86 0.14 -7.33 11.13
C HIS A 86 -1.23 -6.92 10.60
N SER A 87 -1.30 -6.39 9.38
CA SER A 87 -2.56 -5.95 8.81
C SER A 87 -3.46 -7.17 8.66
N PRO A 88 -4.74 -7.10 9.07
CA PRO A 88 -5.65 -8.20 8.83
C PRO A 88 -5.66 -8.46 7.33
N GLN A 89 -5.39 -9.71 6.92
CA GLN A 89 -5.38 -10.06 5.50
C GLN A 89 -6.70 -9.61 4.91
N ALA A 90 -6.65 -8.62 4.02
CA ALA A 90 -7.83 -8.23 3.26
C ALA A 90 -8.29 -9.52 2.60
N LYS A 91 -9.48 -10.02 2.98
CA LYS A 91 -10.11 -11.14 2.31
C LYS A 91 -10.06 -10.78 0.84
N ARG A 92 -9.24 -11.52 0.09
CA ARG A 92 -9.19 -11.36 -1.37
C ARG A 92 -10.62 -11.64 -1.80
N SER A 93 -11.39 -10.60 -2.14
CA SER A 93 -12.54 -10.83 -2.99
C SER A 93 -11.99 -11.61 -4.19
N PRO A 94 -12.54 -12.79 -4.51
CA PRO A 94 -11.98 -13.62 -5.56
C PRO A 94 -11.80 -12.76 -6.80
N ASP A 95 -10.63 -12.95 -7.39
CA ASP A 95 -10.25 -12.51 -8.73
C ASP A 95 -11.51 -12.43 -9.60
N ASN A 96 -11.85 -11.23 -10.08
CA ASN A 96 -12.98 -11.07 -10.98
C ASN A 96 -12.70 -12.01 -12.15
N PRO A 97 -13.49 -13.09 -12.33
CA PRO A 97 -13.05 -14.21 -13.15
C PRO A 97 -12.80 -13.70 -14.56
N ARG A 98 -11.63 -14.08 -15.09
CA ARG A 98 -11.22 -14.01 -16.49
C ARG A 98 -12.40 -13.74 -17.44
N PHE A 99 -12.32 -12.66 -18.18
CA PHE A 99 -13.07 -12.56 -19.43
C PHE A 99 -12.40 -13.52 -20.44
N ASP A 100 -12.80 -14.80 -20.40
CA ASP A 100 -12.45 -15.79 -21.41
C ASP A 100 -13.65 -15.99 -22.36
N LYS A 101 -13.32 -16.07 -23.66
CA LYS A 101 -14.15 -16.48 -24.80
C LYS A 101 -15.17 -15.49 -25.39
N GLY A 102 -14.71 -14.88 -26.47
CA GLY A 102 -15.55 -14.45 -27.58
C GLY A 102 -14.63 -13.94 -28.68
N GLY A 103 -14.13 -14.85 -29.52
CA GLY A 103 -13.33 -14.49 -30.70
C GLY A 103 -14.03 -13.38 -31.47
N ARG A 104 -13.35 -12.26 -31.67
CA ARG A 104 -13.80 -11.28 -32.66
C ARG A 104 -13.34 -11.83 -34.00
N PRO A 105 -14.22 -12.40 -34.85
CA PRO A 105 -13.80 -12.86 -36.16
C PRO A 105 -13.11 -11.70 -36.87
N THR A 106 -11.87 -11.93 -37.26
CA THR A 106 -11.10 -10.96 -38.02
C THR A 106 -11.73 -10.85 -39.42
N LYS A 107 -11.56 -9.70 -40.07
CA LYS A 107 -12.16 -9.31 -41.36
C LYS A 107 -11.98 -10.33 -42.51
N LYS A 108 -11.11 -11.33 -42.33
CA LYS A 108 -10.85 -12.43 -43.27
C LYS A 108 -12.02 -13.42 -43.34
N ASP A 109 -12.65 -13.73 -42.20
CA ASP A 109 -13.76 -14.68 -42.07
C ASP A 109 -15.05 -14.19 -42.76
N ARG A 110 -15.23 -12.86 -42.85
CA ARG A 110 -16.38 -12.24 -43.53
C ARG A 110 -16.31 -12.36 -45.07
N ARG A 111 -15.16 -12.66 -45.67
CA ARG A 111 -15.01 -12.71 -47.13
C ARG A 111 -15.23 -14.10 -47.73
N GLU A 112 -15.27 -15.15 -46.92
CA GLU A 112 -15.46 -16.53 -47.39
C GLU A 112 -16.95 -16.94 -47.41
N MET A 113 -17.84 -16.24 -46.70
CA MET A 113 -19.28 -16.55 -46.64
C MET A 113 -20.15 -15.95 -47.77
N ASP A 114 -19.57 -15.21 -48.73
CA ASP A 114 -20.31 -14.55 -49.83
C ASP A 114 -20.07 -15.22 -51.21
N ARG A 115 -19.36 -16.35 -51.27
CA ARG A 115 -19.10 -17.09 -52.53
C ARG A 115 -19.81 -18.44 -52.67
N ASP A 116 -20.62 -18.81 -51.68
CA ASP A 116 -21.49 -19.99 -51.71
C ASP A 116 -22.95 -19.57 -51.57
N VAL A 117 -23.44 -18.85 -52.58
CA VAL A 117 -24.87 -18.83 -52.94
C VAL A 117 -24.90 -19.06 -54.45
N GLU A 118 -24.98 -20.34 -54.79
CA GLU A 118 -25.02 -20.92 -56.12
C GLU A 118 -26.32 -20.54 -56.85
N PHE A 119 -26.21 -20.06 -58.10
CA PHE A 119 -26.97 -20.46 -59.31
C PHE A 119 -26.26 -19.93 -60.56
#